data_AF-A0A3D5APR9-F1
#
_entry.id   AF-A0A3D5APR9-F1
#
_cell.length_a   1.000
_cell.length_b   1.000
_cell.length_c   1.000
_cell.angle_alpha   90.00
_cell.angle_beta   90.00
_cell.angle_gamma   90.00
#
_symmetry.space_group_name_H-M   'P 1'
#
loop_
_entity.id
_entity.type
_entity.pdbx_description
1 polymer ?
#
loop_
_entity_poly.entity_id
_entity_poly.type
_entity_poly.pdbx_seq_one_letter_code
_entity_poly.pdbx_strand_id
1 'polypeptide(L)' 'MADFEAALADAQLWVGTVVGVVMVGEGKAEDGTPTIDVWVTRPVSLPTAIRGVPVRVVESGVIEAQ' A
#
# COMPACT_ATOMS: atom_id res chain seq x y z
N MET A 1 2.90 -4.48 -16.75
CA MET A 1 4.12 -4.40 -15.91
C MET A 1 4.56 -2.97 -15.70
N ALA A 2 4.81 -2.17 -16.74
CA ALA A 2 5.22 -0.77 -16.59
C ALA A 2 4.26 0.10 -15.75
N ASP A 3 2.94 -0.08 -15.92
CA ASP A 3 1.96 0.67 -15.13
C ASP A 3 1.93 0.27 -13.64
N PHE A 4 2.27 -0.98 -13.34
CA PHE A 4 2.38 -1.47 -11.96
C PHE A 4 3.62 -0.92 -11.27
N GLU A 5 4.77 -1.01 -11.92
CA GLU A 5 6.02 -0.46 -11.39
C GLU A 5 5.92 1.05 -11.16
N ALA A 6 5.29 1.78 -12.09
CA ALA A 6 5.04 3.21 -11.92
C ALA A 6 4.06 3.49 -10.77
N ALA A 7 3.00 2.71 -10.63
CA ALA A 7 2.05 2.86 -9.53
C ALA A 7 2.70 2.53 -8.17
N LEU A 8 3.55 1.51 -8.12
CA LEU A 8 4.31 1.15 -6.92
C LEU A 8 5.31 2.25 -6.55
N ALA A 9 6.03 2.83 -7.52
CA ALA A 9 6.93 3.94 -7.29
C ALA A 9 6.21 5.18 -6.75
N ASP A 10 5.05 5.53 -7.33
CA ASP A 10 4.21 6.63 -6.84
C ASP A 10 3.74 6.36 -5.40
N ALA A 11 3.33 5.12 -5.09
CA ALA A 11 2.89 4.73 -3.76
C ALA A 11 4.03 4.72 -2.72
N GLN A 12 5.26 4.35 -3.10
CA GLN A 12 6.40 4.36 -2.19
C GLN A 12 6.69 5.74 -1.60
N LEU A 13 6.34 6.81 -2.31
CA LEU A 13 6.47 8.18 -1.80
C LEU A 13 5.61 8.43 -0.54
N TRP A 14 4.54 7.65 -0.33
CA TRP A 14 3.68 7.80 0.85
C TRP A 14 4.39 7.50 2.16
N VAL A 15 5.41 6.62 2.17
CA VAL A 15 6.21 6.33 3.38
C VAL A 15 6.85 7.61 3.95
N GLY A 16 7.21 8.55 3.09
CA GLY A 16 7.80 9.84 3.49
C GLY A 16 6.83 11.02 3.54
N THR A 17 5.62 10.89 2.98
CA THR A 17 4.70 12.03 2.76
C THR A 17 3.35 11.89 3.46
N VAL A 18 2.93 10.67 3.81
CA VAL A 18 1.65 10.40 4.47
C VAL A 18 1.90 9.87 5.88
N VAL A 19 1.56 10.69 6.88
CA VAL A 19 1.72 10.31 8.29
C VAL A 19 0.86 9.09 8.59
N GLY A 20 1.51 8.01 9.03
CA GLY A 20 0.85 6.75 9.37
C GLY A 20 1.17 5.60 8.43
N VAL A 21 1.62 5.88 7.20
CA VAL A 21 2.14 4.86 6.28
C VAL A 21 3.55 4.48 6.71
N VAL A 22 3.81 3.19 6.88
CA VAL A 22 5.12 2.68 7.31
C VAL A 22 5.82 1.83 6.26
N MET A 23 5.05 1.22 5.36
CA MET A 23 5.60 0.39 4.30
C MET A 23 4.63 0.33 3.13
N VAL A 24 5.18 0.19 1.92
CA VAL A 24 4.42 -0.04 0.69
C VAL A 24 5.11 -1.15 -0.07
N GLY A 25 4.34 -2.09 -0.60
CA GLY A 25 4.85 -3.27 -1.28
C GLY A 25 3.88 -3.83 -2.31
N GLU A 26 4.38 -4.78 -3.09
CA GLU A 26 3.55 -5.56 -4.00
C GLU A 26 2.75 -6.60 -3.20
N GLY A 27 1.46 -6.64 -3.48
CA GLY A 27 0.52 -7.62 -2.96
C GLY A 27 -0.25 -8.31 -4.07
N LYS A 28 -1.13 -9.22 -3.66
CA LYS A 28 -2.01 -9.95 -4.55
C LYS A 28 -3.38 -10.13 -3.87
N ALA A 29 -4.44 -9.87 -4.61
CA ALA A 29 -5.81 -10.17 -4.21
C ALA A 29 -6.09 -11.69 -4.28
N GLU A 30 -7.20 -12.15 -3.70
CA GLU A 30 -7.56 -13.57 -3.67
C GLU A 30 -7.79 -14.16 -5.08
N ASP A 31 -8.27 -13.34 -6.01
CA ASP A 31 -8.47 -13.70 -7.42
C ASP A 31 -7.16 -13.69 -8.24
N GLY A 32 -6.06 -13.28 -7.61
CA GLY A 32 -4.75 -13.20 -8.22
C GLY A 32 -4.42 -11.87 -8.89
N THR A 33 -5.27 -10.86 -8.77
CA THR A 33 -4.99 -9.51 -9.26
C THR A 33 -3.83 -8.87 -8.47
N PRO A 34 -2.80 -8.31 -9.12
CA PRO A 34 -1.74 -7.57 -8.44
C PRO A 34 -2.29 -6.33 -7.72
N THR A 35 -1.85 -6.10 -6.49
CA THR A 35 -2.25 -4.96 -5.67
C THR A 35 -1.04 -4.21 -5.13
N ILE A 36 -1.25 -2.96 -4.76
CA ILE A 36 -0.30 -2.21 -3.92
C ILE A 36 -0.78 -2.33 -2.49
N ASP A 37 -0.02 -3.05 -1.68
CA ASP A 37 -0.31 -3.19 -0.25
C ASP A 37 0.38 -2.06 0.52
N VAL A 38 -0.39 -1.42 1.39
CA VAL A 38 0.07 -0.26 2.17
C VAL A 38 -0.12 -0.55 3.64
N TRP A 39 0.98 -0.70 4.37
CA TRP A 39 0.94 -0.93 5.81
C TRP A 39 0.84 0.39 6.56
N VAL A 40 -0.13 0.45 7.45
CA VAL A 40 -0.44 1.67 8.21
C VAL A 40 -0.48 1.40 9.70
N THR A 41 -0.08 2.40 10.48
CA THR A 41 -0.10 2.37 11.97
C THR A 41 -1.30 3.10 12.57
N ARG A 42 -2.09 3.75 11.71
CA ARG A 42 -3.30 4.50 12.07
C ARG A 42 -4.21 4.58 10.82
N PRO A 43 -5.50 4.89 10.99
CA PRO A 43 -6.37 5.16 9.86
C PRO A 43 -5.81 6.30 8.98
N VAL A 44 -5.69 6.04 7.68
CA VAL A 44 -5.25 7.02 6.67
C VAL A 44 -6.21 7.02 5.49
N SER A 45 -6.40 8.17 4.88
CA SER A 45 -7.17 8.29 3.63
C SER A 45 -6.21 8.20 2.45
N LEU A 46 -6.22 7.06 1.77
CA LEU A 46 -5.46 6.81 0.55
C LEU A 46 -6.41 6.57 -0.62
N PRO A 47 -6.01 6.87 -1.86
CA PRO A 47 -6.80 6.50 -3.04
C PRO A 47 -6.92 4.98 -3.12
N THR A 48 -8.07 4.51 -3.59
CA THR A 48 -8.37 3.08 -3.75
C THR A 48 -7.65 2.44 -4.95
N ALA A 49 -7.09 3.25 -5.84
CA ALA A 49 -6.25 2.79 -6.95
C ALA A 49 -5.25 3.88 -7.39
N ILE A 50 -4.11 3.46 -7.93
CA ILE A 50 -3.12 4.32 -8.59
C ILE A 50 -2.88 3.76 -9.99
N ARG A 51 -3.06 4.58 -11.04
CA ARG A 51 -2.89 4.16 -12.44
C ARG A 51 -3.67 2.88 -12.80
N GLY A 52 -4.83 2.69 -12.17
CA GLY A 52 -5.66 1.48 -12.35
C GLY A 52 -5.22 0.26 -11.54
N VAL A 53 -4.11 0.34 -10.78
CA VAL A 53 -3.68 -0.70 -9.84
C VAL A 53 -4.42 -0.53 -8.51
N PRO A 54 -5.13 -1.54 -8.01
CA PRO A 54 -5.83 -1.46 -6.74
C PRO A 54 -4.86 -1.25 -5.56
N VAL A 55 -5.25 -0.40 -4.62
CA VAL A 55 -4.53 -0.15 -3.37
C VAL A 55 -5.27 -0.84 -2.23
N ARG A 56 -4.57 -1.65 -1.45
CA ARG A 56 -5.08 -2.35 -0.27
C ARG A 56 -4.38 -1.83 0.98
N VAL A 57 -5.15 -1.23 1.87
CA VAL A 57 -4.63 -0.82 3.17
C VAL A 57 -4.57 -2.05 4.08
N VAL A 58 -3.37 -2.34 4.57
CA VAL A 58 -3.11 -3.39 5.55
C VAL A 58 -2.89 -2.70 6.88
N GLU A 59 -3.87 -2.77 7.77
CA GLU A 59 -3.69 -2.27 9.12
C GLU A 59 -2.68 -3.19 9.81
N SER A 60 -1.50 -2.65 10.11
CA SER A 60 -0.63 -3.31 11.07
C SER A 60 -1.36 -3.19 12.41
N GLY A 61 -1.93 -4.29 12.88
CA GLY A 61 -2.27 -4.40 14.29
C GLY A 61 -1.06 -4.03 15.15
N VAL A 62 -1.29 -3.77 16.45
CA VAL A 62 -0.22 -3.53 17.40
C VAL A 62 0.79 -4.67 17.25
N ILE A 63 1.99 -4.36 16.75
CA ILE A 63 3.09 -5.34 16.75
C ILE A 63 3.47 -5.48 18.21
N GLU A 64 2.90 -6.49 18.88
CA GLU A 64 3.37 -6.88 20.21
C GLU A 64 4.78 -7.44 20.02
N ALA A 65 5.79 -6.67 20.47
CA ALA A 65 7.14 -7.18 20.59
C ALA A 65 7.12 -8.31 21.65
N GLN A 66 7.40 -9.54 21.23
CA GLN A 66 7.62 -10.68 22.13
C GLN A 66 9.08 -10.74 22.59
#